data_AF-A0A539EKY6-F1
#
_entry.id   AF-A0A539EKY6-F1
#
_cell.length_a   1.000
_cell.length_b   1.000
_cell.length_c   1.000
_cell.angle_alpha   90.00
_cell.angle_beta   90.00
_cell.angle_gamma   90.00
#
_symmetry.space_group_name_H-M   'P 1'
#
loop_
_entity.id
_entity.type
_entity.pdbx_description
1 polymer ?
#
loop_
_entity_poly.entity_id
_entity_poly.type
_entity_poly.pdbx_seq_one_letter_code
_entity_poly.pdbx_strand_id
1 'polypeptide(L)'
;MMGLLTRAAAAGGKRYVPDQGLVDWGADLEVKEEFRFPFAAKYDDGTKRLTYVAGNHTAGMGPNLKTVKAIFDDLKPQAVLVEGFRTKGDFSYREYDVEDFAADGFKTASEAGFAVWLAAGKKLPARGGEPEDAGTLAHVVKLGFTARDLLGFFVVRMVPSWRRDGEVPDESGFRAKAVENIERDRRKLRIKARFGYDDLLRWYSAQGAEVPIREARYQDMGPESGADATRLQKLAFAVDQARQARFQKQLENLLNRFDRLRRLPPVPRTPDARGPAGLIHGRPAFPPRRQLNLLQDVLPFLSGPPGA
;
A
#
# COMPACT_ATOMS: atom_id res chain seq x y z
N MET A 1 -20.10 -26.23 -13.40
CA MET A 1 -20.25 -27.17 -12.28
C MET A 1 -19.52 -26.57 -11.08
N MET A 2 -20.24 -25.84 -10.22
CA MET A 2 -19.68 -25.18 -9.03
C MET A 2 -19.70 -26.18 -7.86
N GLY A 3 -18.52 -26.65 -7.46
CA GLY A 3 -18.38 -27.53 -6.30
C GLY A 3 -18.49 -26.72 -5.01
N LEU A 4 -19.62 -26.86 -4.30
CA LEU A 4 -19.71 -26.49 -2.89
C LEU A 4 -18.90 -27.50 -2.07
N LEU A 5 -17.86 -27.04 -1.38
CA LEU A 5 -17.20 -27.78 -0.31
C LEU A 5 -17.47 -27.08 1.02
N THR A 6 -18.48 -27.56 1.74
CA THR A 6 -18.78 -27.17 3.12
C THR A 6 -17.88 -27.97 4.07
N ARG A 7 -17.04 -27.27 4.85
CA ARG A 7 -16.41 -27.85 6.06
C ARG A 7 -17.12 -27.31 7.30
N ALA A 8 -17.59 -28.21 8.15
CA ALA A 8 -18.15 -27.89 9.45
C ALA A 8 -17.04 -27.44 10.42
N ALA A 9 -17.23 -26.29 11.07
CA ALA A 9 -16.33 -25.77 12.09
C ALA A 9 -16.64 -26.41 13.46
N ALA A 10 -15.59 -26.93 14.11
CA ALA A 10 -15.65 -27.45 15.47
C ALA A 10 -15.71 -26.32 16.51
N ALA A 11 -16.59 -26.46 17.50
CA ALA A 11 -16.92 -25.48 18.55
C ALA A 11 -15.83 -25.25 19.64
N GLY A 12 -14.56 -25.49 19.35
CA GLY A 12 -13.45 -25.07 20.20
C GLY A 12 -12.75 -23.89 19.54
N GLY A 13 -13.07 -22.67 19.96
CA GLY A 13 -12.73 -21.40 19.28
C GLY A 13 -11.23 -21.20 19.02
N LYS A 14 -10.69 -21.86 18.01
CA LYS A 14 -9.34 -21.63 17.51
C LYS A 14 -9.31 -20.21 16.96
N ARG A 15 -8.38 -19.41 17.47
CA ARG A 15 -8.04 -18.11 16.88
C ARG A 15 -7.84 -18.31 15.39
N TYR A 16 -8.51 -17.50 14.58
CA TYR A 16 -8.30 -17.46 13.15
C TYR A 16 -6.85 -17.05 12.88
N VAL A 17 -6.11 -17.93 12.22
CA VAL A 17 -4.74 -17.72 11.72
C VAL A 17 -4.79 -17.94 10.21
N PRO A 18 -4.47 -16.93 9.38
CA PRO A 18 -4.43 -17.09 7.93
C PRO A 18 -3.33 -18.07 7.54
N ASP A 19 -3.63 -18.97 6.61
CA ASP A 19 -2.63 -19.88 6.04
C ASP A 19 -1.64 -19.09 5.17
N GLN A 20 -0.40 -19.00 5.62
CA GLN A 20 0.67 -18.28 4.92
C GLN A 20 1.19 -19.07 3.70
N GLY A 21 0.96 -20.38 3.63
CA GLY A 21 1.44 -21.23 2.54
C GLY A 21 0.67 -21.02 1.23
N LEU A 22 -0.48 -20.37 1.29
CA LEU A 22 -1.26 -20.00 0.10
C LEU A 22 -0.78 -18.70 -0.55
N VAL A 23 0.19 -18.00 0.04
CA VAL A 23 0.56 -16.62 -0.32
C VAL A 23 1.50 -16.52 -1.54
N ASP A 24 1.71 -17.61 -2.28
CA ASP A 24 2.61 -17.61 -3.44
C ASP A 24 1.91 -17.16 -4.73
N TRP A 25 1.52 -15.88 -4.78
CA TRP A 25 1.06 -15.25 -6.03
C TRP A 25 2.27 -14.85 -6.88
N GLY A 26 2.83 -15.83 -7.58
CA GLY A 26 3.92 -15.61 -8.52
C GLY A 26 3.48 -14.83 -9.77
N ALA A 27 4.46 -14.26 -10.48
CA ALA A 27 4.23 -13.56 -11.75
C ALA A 27 3.47 -14.43 -12.79
N ASP A 28 3.60 -15.75 -12.71
CA ASP A 28 2.89 -16.70 -13.56
C ASP A 28 1.38 -16.76 -13.25
N LEU A 29 0.99 -16.52 -12.00
CA LEU A 29 -0.41 -16.44 -11.60
C LEU A 29 -1.02 -15.10 -12.06
N GLU A 30 -0.27 -14.00 -11.97
CA GLU A 30 -0.70 -12.68 -12.46
C GLU A 30 -0.93 -12.66 -13.98
N VAL A 31 -0.12 -13.40 -14.75
CA VAL A 31 -0.34 -13.52 -16.21
C VAL A 31 -1.59 -14.37 -16.51
N LYS A 32 -1.90 -15.36 -15.66
CA LYS A 32 -3.05 -16.25 -15.84
C LYS A 32 -4.38 -15.62 -15.40
N GLU A 33 -4.34 -14.87 -14.32
CA GLU A 33 -5.50 -14.19 -13.74
C GLU A 33 -5.62 -12.81 -14.39
N GLU A 34 -6.69 -12.57 -15.16
CA GLU A 34 -6.90 -11.32 -15.87
C GLU A 34 -7.20 -10.16 -14.88
N PHE A 35 -6.16 -9.63 -14.24
CA PHE A 35 -6.27 -8.62 -13.21
C PHE A 35 -6.61 -7.25 -13.82
N ARG A 36 -7.92 -6.94 -13.88
CA ARG A 36 -8.45 -5.66 -14.39
C ARG A 36 -9.06 -4.85 -13.26
N PHE A 37 -8.69 -3.57 -13.18
CA PHE A 37 -9.30 -2.65 -12.22
C PHE A 37 -10.68 -2.16 -12.68
N PRO A 38 -11.63 -1.96 -11.75
CA PRO A 38 -11.56 -2.36 -10.35
C PRO A 38 -11.64 -3.88 -10.19
N PHE A 39 -10.76 -4.43 -9.37
CA PHE A 39 -10.71 -5.85 -9.06
C PHE A 39 -11.38 -6.13 -7.72
N ALA A 40 -12.05 -7.27 -7.58
CA ALA A 40 -12.54 -7.71 -6.29
C ALA A 40 -12.40 -9.22 -6.15
N ALA A 41 -11.88 -9.67 -5.01
CA ALA A 41 -11.81 -11.07 -4.63
C ALA A 41 -12.69 -11.31 -3.41
N LYS A 42 -13.54 -12.32 -3.48
CA LYS A 42 -14.44 -12.73 -2.40
C LYS A 42 -13.93 -14.04 -1.81
N TYR A 43 -13.89 -14.09 -0.49
CA TYR A 43 -13.48 -15.24 0.29
C TYR A 43 -14.60 -15.58 1.28
N ASP A 44 -14.98 -16.85 1.36
CA ASP A 44 -16.08 -17.33 2.21
C ASP A 44 -15.79 -18.73 2.73
N ASP A 45 -15.70 -18.90 4.05
CA ASP A 45 -15.51 -20.21 4.70
C ASP A 45 -16.80 -20.83 5.28
N GLY A 46 -17.95 -20.24 4.95
CA GLY A 46 -19.26 -20.57 5.49
C GLY A 46 -19.58 -19.82 6.78
N THR A 47 -18.57 -19.43 7.56
CA THR A 47 -18.72 -18.66 8.80
C THR A 47 -18.22 -17.23 8.66
N LYS A 48 -17.17 -17.02 7.85
CA LYS A 48 -16.52 -15.74 7.65
C LYS A 48 -16.47 -15.39 6.18
N ARG A 49 -16.74 -14.13 5.89
CA ARG A 49 -16.70 -13.52 4.57
C ARG A 49 -15.74 -12.35 4.55
N LEU A 50 -14.81 -12.38 3.61
CA LEU A 50 -13.89 -11.28 3.34
C LEU A 50 -14.04 -10.88 1.87
N THR A 51 -14.28 -9.61 1.60
CA THR A 51 -14.13 -9.07 0.24
C THR A 51 -12.93 -8.14 0.18
N TYR A 52 -11.93 -8.52 -0.60
CA TYR A 52 -10.82 -7.68 -1.02
C TYR A 52 -11.21 -6.92 -2.28
N VAL A 53 -10.86 -5.63 -2.35
CA VAL A 53 -11.18 -4.78 -3.50
C VAL A 53 -9.95 -3.99 -3.87
N ALA A 54 -9.52 -3.98 -5.13
CA ALA A 54 -8.44 -3.15 -5.63
C ALA A 54 -8.91 -2.17 -6.70
N GLY A 55 -8.34 -0.97 -6.70
CA GLY A 55 -8.64 0.10 -7.65
C GLY A 55 -7.36 0.62 -8.32
N ASN A 56 -7.52 1.34 -9.43
CA ASN A 56 -6.42 2.03 -10.10
C ASN A 56 -6.15 3.45 -9.54
N HIS A 57 -6.75 3.80 -8.40
CA HIS A 57 -6.54 5.04 -7.66
C HIS A 57 -6.76 6.32 -8.45
N THR A 58 -7.60 6.27 -9.49
CA THR A 58 -8.10 7.47 -10.15
C THR A 58 -9.05 8.20 -9.22
N ALA A 59 -8.84 9.50 -9.02
CA ALA A 59 -9.75 10.34 -8.26
C ALA A 59 -11.11 10.48 -8.98
N GLY A 60 -12.17 10.72 -8.20
CA GLY A 60 -13.53 10.91 -8.72
C GLY A 60 -14.44 9.69 -8.61
N MET A 61 -15.72 9.89 -8.93
CA MET A 61 -16.80 8.88 -8.94
C MET A 61 -16.70 7.88 -10.10
N GLY A 62 -15.50 7.34 -10.32
CA GLY A 62 -15.21 6.35 -11.34
C GLY A 62 -15.68 4.93 -10.99
N PRO A 63 -15.32 3.94 -11.82
CA PRO A 63 -15.63 2.53 -11.59
C PRO A 63 -15.26 2.02 -10.19
N ASN A 64 -14.16 2.50 -9.60
CA ASN A 64 -13.69 2.02 -8.31
C ASN A 64 -14.67 2.34 -7.17
N LEU A 65 -15.21 3.57 -7.11
CA LEU A 65 -16.18 3.97 -6.08
C LEU A 65 -17.51 3.21 -6.27
N LYS A 66 -17.91 2.95 -7.51
CA LYS A 66 -19.09 2.11 -7.80
C LYS A 66 -18.89 0.69 -7.29
N THR A 67 -17.73 0.07 -7.53
CA THR A 67 -17.38 -1.25 -7.00
C THR A 67 -17.34 -1.24 -5.46
N VAL A 68 -16.75 -0.20 -4.87
CA VAL A 68 -16.76 -0.01 -3.41
C VAL A 68 -18.19 0.02 -2.87
N LYS A 69 -19.09 0.79 -3.47
CA LYS A 69 -20.48 0.86 -3.04
C LYS A 69 -21.21 -0.48 -3.19
N ALA A 70 -21.11 -1.11 -4.36
CA ALA A 70 -21.75 -2.40 -4.64
C ALA A 70 -21.35 -3.47 -3.63
N ILE A 71 -20.08 -3.48 -3.21
CA ILE A 71 -19.58 -4.43 -2.21
C ILE A 71 -20.11 -4.12 -0.81
N PHE A 72 -20.27 -2.85 -0.43
CA PHE A 72 -20.95 -2.52 0.84
C PHE A 72 -22.40 -3.00 0.86
N ASP A 73 -23.10 -2.86 -0.25
CA ASP A 73 -24.52 -3.23 -0.38
C ASP A 73 -24.71 -4.77 -0.37
N ASP A 74 -23.82 -5.49 -1.07
CA ASP A 74 -23.82 -6.96 -1.15
C ASP A 74 -23.33 -7.63 0.15
N LEU A 75 -22.10 -7.31 0.57
CA LEU A 75 -21.47 -7.98 1.71
C LEU A 75 -22.12 -7.58 3.05
N LYS A 76 -22.61 -6.35 3.16
CA LYS A 76 -23.05 -5.73 4.43
C LYS A 76 -22.00 -5.93 5.53
N PRO A 77 -20.78 -5.36 5.35
CA PRO A 77 -19.65 -5.62 6.22
C PRO A 77 -19.96 -5.20 7.66
N GLN A 78 -19.39 -5.92 8.62
CA GLN A 78 -19.40 -5.55 10.03
C GLN A 78 -18.20 -4.68 10.41
N ALA A 79 -17.10 -4.76 9.66
CA ALA A 79 -15.98 -3.84 9.77
C ALA A 79 -15.21 -3.71 8.45
N VAL A 80 -14.39 -2.65 8.38
CA VAL A 80 -13.60 -2.29 7.20
C VAL A 80 -12.13 -2.10 7.58
N LEU A 81 -11.25 -2.60 6.75
CA LEU A 81 -9.81 -2.36 6.83
C LEU A 81 -9.36 -1.65 5.55
N VAL A 82 -8.81 -0.45 5.69
CA VAL A 82 -8.38 0.39 4.57
C VAL A 82 -6.89 0.67 4.62
N GLU A 83 -6.27 0.73 3.45
CA GLU A 83 -4.88 1.18 3.29
C GLU A 83 -4.82 2.71 3.19
N GLY A 84 -3.65 3.32 3.43
CA GLY A 84 -3.46 4.78 3.41
C GLY A 84 -3.90 5.52 4.68
N PHE A 85 -4.57 4.83 5.60
CA PHE A 85 -4.96 5.37 6.90
C PHE A 85 -4.13 4.74 8.02
N ARG A 86 -3.76 5.53 9.04
CA ARG A 86 -3.04 5.04 10.22
C ARG A 86 -4.00 4.26 11.12
N THR A 87 -3.53 3.18 11.72
CA THR A 87 -4.34 2.48 12.73
C THR A 87 -4.36 3.27 14.05
N LYS A 88 -5.51 3.86 14.42
CA LYS A 88 -5.73 4.48 15.74
C LYS A 88 -6.97 3.91 16.46
N GLY A 89 -7.16 2.59 16.35
CA GLY A 89 -8.32 1.89 16.91
C GLY A 89 -9.43 1.64 15.88
N ASP A 90 -10.60 1.20 16.36
CA ASP A 90 -11.73 0.74 15.53
C ASP A 90 -12.42 1.83 14.73
N PHE A 91 -12.30 3.08 15.14
CA PHE A 91 -12.94 4.22 14.49
C PHE A 91 -11.87 5.24 14.09
N SER A 92 -10.77 4.75 13.49
CA SER A 92 -9.62 5.60 13.12
C SER A 92 -10.02 6.73 12.18
N TYR A 93 -11.12 6.56 11.46
CA TYR A 93 -11.71 7.56 10.61
C TYR A 93 -12.17 8.84 11.33
N ARG A 94 -12.41 8.82 12.64
CA ARG A 94 -12.81 10.01 13.41
C ARG A 94 -11.72 11.08 13.51
N GLU A 95 -10.50 10.72 13.15
CA GLU A 95 -9.38 11.67 13.06
C GLU A 95 -9.29 12.35 11.70
N TYR A 96 -10.20 12.00 10.79
CA TYR A 96 -10.26 12.51 9.43
C TYR A 96 -11.62 13.18 9.28
N ASP A 97 -11.65 14.30 8.56
CA ASP A 97 -12.89 14.97 8.18
C ASP A 97 -13.52 14.20 7.01
N VAL A 98 -14.10 13.03 7.30
CA VAL A 98 -14.61 12.11 6.27
C VAL A 98 -15.79 12.70 5.51
N GLU A 99 -16.47 13.67 6.12
CA GLU A 99 -17.52 14.50 5.54
C GLU A 99 -16.97 15.39 4.42
N ASP A 100 -15.72 15.85 4.52
CA ASP A 100 -15.07 16.67 3.48
C ASP A 100 -14.89 15.87 2.18
N PHE A 101 -14.73 14.54 2.27
CA PHE A 101 -14.70 13.69 1.08
C PHE A 101 -15.98 13.78 0.25
N ALA A 102 -17.13 13.97 0.92
CA ALA A 102 -18.42 14.07 0.25
C ALA A 102 -18.73 15.50 -0.22
N ALA A 103 -18.07 16.52 0.36
CA ALA A 103 -18.35 17.93 0.08
C ALA A 103 -18.10 18.32 -1.40
N ASP A 104 -17.14 17.68 -2.06
CA ASP A 104 -16.83 17.91 -3.48
C ASP A 104 -17.47 16.86 -4.42
N GLY A 105 -18.31 15.96 -3.88
CA GLY A 105 -18.85 14.82 -4.61
C GLY A 105 -17.82 13.71 -4.87
N PHE A 106 -16.86 13.53 -3.95
CA PHE A 106 -15.76 12.55 -4.03
C PHE A 106 -14.82 12.77 -5.22
N LYS A 107 -14.67 14.02 -5.69
CA LYS A 107 -13.76 14.36 -6.80
C LYS A 107 -12.31 14.15 -6.41
N THR A 108 -11.96 14.41 -5.16
CA THR A 108 -10.60 14.27 -4.63
C THR A 108 -10.40 13.01 -3.78
N ALA A 109 -11.48 12.30 -3.43
CA ALA A 109 -11.40 11.11 -2.60
C ALA A 109 -10.96 9.87 -3.38
N SER A 110 -10.13 9.05 -2.74
CA SER A 110 -9.80 7.70 -3.21
C SER A 110 -10.84 6.68 -2.75
N GLU A 111 -10.68 5.42 -3.19
CA GLU A 111 -11.49 4.29 -2.75
C GLU A 111 -11.47 4.10 -1.23
N ALA A 112 -10.31 4.34 -0.61
CA ALA A 112 -10.12 4.23 0.82
C ALA A 112 -10.91 5.30 1.57
N GLY A 113 -10.85 6.56 1.12
CA GLY A 113 -11.65 7.65 1.67
C GLY A 113 -13.15 7.38 1.53
N PHE A 114 -13.59 6.94 0.35
CA PHE A 114 -15.00 6.61 0.12
C PHE A 114 -15.50 5.43 0.97
N ALA A 115 -14.69 4.38 1.12
CA ALA A 115 -15.05 3.24 1.98
C ALA A 115 -15.12 3.61 3.45
N VAL A 116 -14.23 4.49 3.91
CA VAL A 116 -14.26 5.04 5.26
C VAL A 116 -15.52 5.88 5.48
N TRP A 117 -15.89 6.74 4.53
CA TRP A 117 -17.13 7.52 4.60
C TRP A 117 -18.37 6.63 4.70
N LEU A 118 -18.46 5.57 3.87
CA LEU A 118 -19.54 4.58 3.95
C LEU A 118 -19.60 3.87 5.30
N ALA A 119 -18.44 3.52 5.88
CA ALA A 119 -18.36 2.90 7.19
C ALA A 119 -18.83 3.87 8.30
N ALA A 120 -18.42 5.13 8.22
CA ALA A 120 -18.81 6.17 9.17
C ALA A 120 -20.34 6.39 9.18
N GLY A 121 -20.97 6.51 8.01
CA GLY A 121 -22.43 6.67 7.89
C GLY A 121 -23.22 5.49 8.45
N LYS A 122 -22.64 4.28 8.44
CA LYS A 122 -23.23 3.06 9.03
C LYS A 122 -22.75 2.77 10.46
N LYS A 123 -21.94 3.66 11.05
CA LYS A 123 -21.31 3.49 12.38
C LYS A 123 -20.53 2.18 12.53
N LEU A 124 -19.92 1.72 11.43
CA LEU A 124 -19.12 0.50 11.41
C LEU A 124 -17.68 0.78 11.85
N PRO A 125 -17.02 -0.14 12.55
CA PRO A 125 -15.58 -0.08 12.72
C PRO A 125 -14.85 0.01 11.38
N ALA A 126 -13.99 1.02 11.22
CA ALA A 126 -13.07 1.18 10.10
C ALA A 126 -11.66 1.45 10.65
N ARG A 127 -10.73 0.55 10.34
CA ARG A 127 -9.32 0.65 10.73
C ARG A 127 -8.45 1.00 9.55
N GLY A 128 -7.47 1.86 9.77
CA GLY A 128 -6.32 2.00 8.90
C GLY A 128 -5.34 0.82 9.03
N GLY A 129 -4.73 0.40 7.93
CA GLY A 129 -3.73 -0.66 7.87
C GLY A 129 -2.29 -0.16 8.02
N GLU A 130 -2.04 1.16 7.97
CA GLU A 130 -0.68 1.70 8.01
C GLU A 130 -0.08 1.63 9.43
N PRO A 131 1.21 1.26 9.54
CA PRO A 131 1.95 1.33 10.79
C PRO A 131 2.15 2.79 11.22
N GLU A 132 2.39 2.98 12.52
CA GLU A 132 2.93 4.25 13.01
C GLU A 132 4.37 4.43 12.52
N ASP A 133 4.80 5.67 12.28
CA ASP A 133 6.14 5.99 11.78
C ASP A 133 7.24 5.40 12.70
N ALA A 134 7.01 5.40 14.02
CA ALA A 134 7.93 4.79 14.99
C ALA A 134 8.02 3.25 14.84
N GLY A 135 6.92 2.58 14.49
CA GLY A 135 6.90 1.15 14.21
C GLY A 135 7.67 0.81 12.93
N THR A 136 7.49 1.61 11.88
CA THR A 136 8.28 1.49 10.64
C THR A 136 9.76 1.71 10.92
N LEU A 137 10.11 2.74 11.69
CA LEU A 137 11.49 3.02 12.08
C LEU A 137 12.14 1.85 12.83
N ALA A 138 11.45 1.31 13.85
CA ALA A 138 11.95 0.18 14.61
C ALA A 138 12.18 -1.06 13.72
N HIS A 139 11.27 -1.30 12.76
CA HIS A 139 11.39 -2.40 11.82
C HIS A 139 12.61 -2.26 10.90
N VAL A 140 12.78 -1.10 10.24
CA VAL A 140 13.91 -0.92 9.31
C VAL A 140 15.25 -0.89 10.04
N VAL A 141 15.31 -0.38 11.28
CA VAL A 141 16.53 -0.42 12.10
C VAL A 141 16.93 -1.84 12.46
N LYS A 142 15.95 -2.71 12.76
CA LYS A 142 16.21 -4.14 12.98
C LYS A 142 16.83 -4.82 11.77
N LEU A 143 16.56 -4.31 10.55
CA LEU A 143 17.12 -4.79 9.30
C LEU A 143 18.46 -4.13 8.91
N GLY A 144 19.05 -3.34 9.81
CA GLY A 144 20.37 -2.73 9.62
C GLY A 144 20.37 -1.36 8.93
N PHE A 145 19.19 -0.78 8.67
CA PHE A 145 19.10 0.60 8.19
C PHE A 145 19.19 1.59 9.35
N THR A 146 19.58 2.83 9.05
CA THR A 146 19.62 3.91 10.04
C THR A 146 18.35 4.75 9.99
N ALA A 147 18.09 5.52 11.05
CA ALA A 147 17.02 6.51 11.03
C ALA A 147 17.20 7.57 9.92
N ARG A 148 18.46 7.88 9.56
CA ARG A 148 18.79 8.77 8.44
C ARG A 148 18.42 8.16 7.10
N ASP A 149 18.60 6.85 6.94
CA ASP A 149 18.17 6.14 5.73
C ASP A 149 16.66 6.27 5.54
N LEU A 150 15.87 6.00 6.58
CA LEU A 150 14.41 6.10 6.48
C LEU A 150 13.95 7.54 6.20
N LEU A 151 14.57 8.53 6.86
CA LEU A 151 14.26 9.95 6.64
C LEU A 151 14.57 10.38 5.20
N GLY A 152 15.75 10.05 4.69
CA GLY A 152 16.13 10.33 3.31
C GLY A 152 15.18 9.66 2.32
N PHE A 153 14.86 8.39 2.55
CA PHE A 153 13.95 7.62 1.71
C PHE A 153 12.54 8.21 1.66
N PHE A 154 11.99 8.67 2.79
CA PHE A 154 10.67 9.31 2.85
C PHE A 154 10.59 10.58 2.01
N VAL A 155 11.70 11.30 1.84
CA VAL A 155 11.76 12.45 0.94
C VAL A 155 11.84 12.00 -0.52
N VAL A 156 12.77 11.11 -0.87
CA VAL A 156 12.96 10.67 -2.26
C VAL A 156 11.70 10.03 -2.83
N ARG A 157 10.97 9.21 -2.05
CA ARG A 157 9.74 8.53 -2.51
C ARG A 157 8.60 9.46 -2.92
N MET A 158 8.67 10.73 -2.49
CA MET A 158 7.67 11.74 -2.80
C MET A 158 8.02 12.53 -4.07
N VAL A 159 9.29 12.56 -4.47
CA VAL A 159 9.76 13.36 -5.62
C VAL A 159 9.00 13.08 -6.91
N PRO A 160 8.74 11.81 -7.32
CA PRO A 160 7.94 11.56 -8.52
C PRO A 160 6.54 12.17 -8.46
N SER A 161 5.90 12.18 -7.27
CA SER A 161 4.59 12.82 -7.08
C SER A 161 4.72 14.33 -7.22
N TRP A 162 5.65 14.97 -6.52
CA TRP A 162 5.83 16.42 -6.60
C TRP A 162 6.06 16.91 -8.02
N ARG A 163 6.82 16.15 -8.82
CA ARG A 163 7.04 16.47 -10.23
C ARG A 163 5.76 16.34 -11.05
N ARG A 164 5.05 15.22 -10.90
CA ARG A 164 3.78 14.97 -11.61
C ARG A 164 2.76 16.05 -11.30
N ASP A 165 2.72 16.48 -10.05
CA ASP A 165 1.76 17.43 -9.52
C ASP A 165 2.23 18.90 -9.72
N GLY A 166 3.39 19.12 -10.35
CA GLY A 166 3.94 20.45 -10.67
C GLY A 166 4.45 21.25 -9.47
N GLU A 167 4.61 20.62 -8.30
CA GLU A 167 4.99 21.28 -7.04
C GLU A 167 6.48 21.68 -6.98
N VAL A 168 7.32 21.09 -7.84
CA VAL A 168 8.78 21.32 -7.87
C VAL A 168 9.24 21.69 -9.28
N PRO A 169 8.87 22.87 -9.80
CA PRO A 169 9.17 23.26 -11.18
C PRO A 169 10.67 23.49 -11.43
N ASP A 170 11.41 23.84 -10.38
CA ASP A 170 12.84 24.14 -10.44
C ASP A 170 13.58 23.66 -9.18
N GLU A 171 14.89 23.96 -9.12
CA GLU A 171 15.76 23.58 -8.00
C GLU A 171 15.40 24.29 -6.69
N SER A 172 14.94 25.53 -6.76
CA SER A 172 14.56 26.31 -5.58
C SER A 172 13.28 25.75 -4.95
N GLY A 173 12.27 25.46 -5.78
CA GLY A 173 11.03 24.81 -5.37
C GLY A 173 11.29 23.41 -4.82
N PHE A 174 12.15 22.63 -5.47
CA PHE A 174 12.57 21.32 -4.96
C PHE A 174 13.23 21.43 -3.59
N ARG A 175 14.21 22.33 -3.41
CA ARG A 175 14.87 22.55 -2.12
C ARG A 175 13.91 22.94 -1.02
N ALA A 176 13.00 23.88 -1.28
CA ALA A 176 11.99 24.31 -0.32
C ALA A 176 11.10 23.14 0.13
N LYS A 177 10.59 22.36 -0.84
CA LYS A 177 9.74 21.19 -0.58
C LYS A 177 10.49 20.09 0.18
N ALA A 178 11.75 19.84 -0.18
CA ALA A 178 12.59 18.87 0.52
C ALA A 178 12.81 19.26 1.99
N VAL A 179 13.16 20.52 2.27
CA VAL A 179 13.35 21.01 3.65
C VAL A 179 12.07 20.88 4.49
N GLU A 180 10.92 21.25 3.93
CA GLU A 180 9.62 21.10 4.58
C GLU A 180 9.36 19.62 4.97
N ASN A 181 9.55 18.71 4.02
CA ASN A 181 9.28 17.28 4.22
C ASN A 181 10.29 16.63 5.18
N ILE A 182 11.58 17.00 5.10
CA ILE A 182 12.60 16.59 6.07
C ILE A 182 12.16 16.97 7.49
N GLU A 183 11.79 18.23 7.72
CA GLU A 183 11.43 18.69 9.06
C GLU A 183 10.14 18.02 9.57
N ARG A 184 9.15 17.86 8.70
CA ARG A 184 7.91 17.14 9.04
C ARG A 184 8.19 15.69 9.44
N ASP A 185 8.96 14.97 8.63
CA ASP A 185 9.17 13.53 8.81
C ASP A 185 10.18 13.26 9.93
N ARG A 186 11.16 14.16 10.15
CA ARG A 186 12.03 14.15 11.32
C ARG A 186 11.24 14.26 12.62
N ARG A 187 10.25 15.14 12.70
CA ARG A 187 9.34 15.26 13.86
C ARG A 187 8.51 13.99 14.06
N LYS A 188 7.89 13.48 12.99
CA LYS A 188 7.09 12.24 13.01
C LYS A 188 7.89 11.03 13.50
N LEU A 189 9.11 10.87 13.00
CA LEU A 189 10.04 9.80 13.37
C LEU A 189 10.77 10.04 14.70
N ARG A 190 10.56 11.20 15.34
CA ARG A 190 11.24 11.61 16.59
C ARG A 190 12.78 11.57 16.48
N ILE A 191 13.32 11.90 15.31
CA ILE A 191 14.77 11.90 15.05
C ILE A 191 15.38 13.19 15.60
N LYS A 192 16.25 13.07 16.60
CA LYS A 192 16.96 14.21 17.22
C LYS A 192 18.15 14.71 16.40
N ALA A 193 18.80 13.81 15.65
CA ALA A 193 19.97 14.15 14.86
C ALA A 193 19.63 15.19 13.78
N ARG A 194 20.54 16.15 13.57
CA ARG A 194 20.45 17.09 12.46
C ARG A 194 20.57 16.32 11.13
N PHE A 195 19.68 16.65 10.21
CA PHE A 195 19.64 16.15 8.85
C PHE A 195 18.99 17.23 7.99
N GLY A 196 19.79 17.96 7.20
CA GLY A 196 19.32 19.05 6.34
C GLY A 196 19.31 18.68 4.86
N TYR A 197 19.04 19.66 4.01
CA TYR A 197 19.04 19.48 2.55
C TYR A 197 20.38 18.95 2.03
N ASP A 198 21.50 19.50 2.47
CA ASP A 198 22.82 19.05 2.02
C ASP A 198 23.14 17.62 2.50
N ASP A 199 22.62 17.23 3.68
CA ASP A 199 22.73 15.85 4.17
C ASP A 199 21.91 14.89 3.30
N LEU A 200 20.71 15.31 2.87
CA LEU A 200 19.88 14.54 1.93
C LEU A 200 20.61 14.32 0.60
N LEU A 201 21.22 15.36 0.02
CA LEU A 201 21.97 15.24 -1.24
C LEU A 201 23.14 14.27 -1.11
N ARG A 202 23.95 14.41 -0.05
CA ARG A 202 25.06 13.49 0.23
C ARG A 202 24.58 12.06 0.46
N TRP A 203 23.53 11.90 1.27
CA TRP A 203 22.95 10.60 1.57
C TRP A 203 22.45 9.91 0.29
N TYR A 204 21.72 10.63 -0.57
CA TYR A 204 21.17 10.09 -1.81
C TYR A 204 22.27 9.68 -2.79
N SER A 205 23.30 10.52 -2.96
CA SER A 205 24.48 10.17 -3.77
C SER A 205 25.17 8.90 -3.27
N ALA A 206 25.28 8.72 -1.96
CA ALA A 206 25.87 7.53 -1.36
C ALA A 206 25.04 6.24 -1.56
N GLN A 207 23.79 6.33 -2.02
CA GLN A 207 22.98 5.15 -2.35
C GLN A 207 23.31 4.54 -3.72
N GLY A 208 24.22 5.16 -4.49
CA GLY A 208 24.58 4.73 -5.85
C GLY A 208 23.54 5.17 -6.90
N ALA A 209 22.83 6.27 -6.66
CA ALA A 209 21.84 6.78 -7.61
C ALA A 209 22.53 7.37 -8.86
N GLU A 210 22.00 7.04 -10.04
CA GLU A 210 22.54 7.47 -11.34
C GLU A 210 21.99 8.83 -11.81
N VAL A 211 20.87 9.27 -11.24
CA VAL A 211 20.17 10.50 -11.61
C VAL A 211 20.16 11.50 -10.46
N PRO A 212 20.08 12.81 -10.72
CA PRO A 212 19.84 13.81 -9.68
C PRO A 212 18.60 13.46 -8.84
N ILE A 213 18.61 13.75 -7.54
CA ILE A 213 17.48 13.44 -6.63
C ILE A 213 16.15 14.02 -7.11
N ARG A 214 16.18 15.24 -7.68
CA ARG A 214 15.04 15.93 -8.29
C ARG A 214 14.43 15.12 -9.44
N GLU A 215 15.19 14.23 -10.06
CA GLU A 215 14.78 13.41 -11.19
C GLU A 215 14.47 11.96 -10.79
N ALA A 216 14.55 11.63 -9.50
CA ALA A 216 14.24 10.29 -8.99
C ALA A 216 12.90 9.79 -9.52
N ARG A 217 12.85 8.50 -9.85
CA ARG A 217 11.71 7.84 -10.49
C ARG A 217 11.13 6.78 -9.58
N TYR A 218 9.90 6.36 -9.85
CA TYR A 218 9.26 5.30 -9.06
C TYR A 218 10.04 3.98 -9.13
N GLN A 219 10.62 3.65 -10.27
CA GLN A 219 11.39 2.41 -10.51
C GLN A 219 12.66 2.34 -9.65
N ASP A 220 13.26 3.49 -9.33
CA ASP A 220 14.46 3.56 -8.49
C ASP A 220 14.16 3.17 -7.03
N MET A 221 12.88 3.11 -6.66
CA MET A 221 12.37 2.89 -5.30
C MET A 221 11.26 1.84 -5.23
N GLY A 222 11.09 1.02 -6.28
CA GLY A 222 10.24 -0.16 -6.19
C GLY A 222 10.78 -1.07 -5.07
N PRO A 223 9.93 -1.65 -4.21
CA PRO A 223 10.40 -2.59 -3.21
C PRO A 223 11.03 -3.78 -3.92
N GLU A 224 12.28 -4.13 -3.61
CA GLU A 224 12.96 -5.33 -4.12
C GLU A 224 13.92 -5.87 -3.06
N SER A 225 14.02 -7.19 -2.91
CA SER A 225 14.87 -7.85 -1.91
C SER A 225 16.07 -8.60 -2.50
N GLY A 226 16.14 -8.72 -3.84
CA GLY A 226 17.18 -9.48 -4.53
C GLY A 226 18.60 -8.97 -4.30
N ALA A 227 19.60 -9.82 -4.56
CA ALA A 227 21.01 -9.46 -4.41
C ALA A 227 21.37 -8.19 -5.19
N ASP A 228 20.87 -8.10 -6.42
CA ASP A 228 21.08 -6.99 -7.37
C ASP A 228 20.22 -5.74 -7.09
N ALA A 229 19.32 -5.79 -6.10
CA ALA A 229 18.49 -4.64 -5.76
C ALA A 229 19.33 -3.50 -5.18
N THR A 230 19.01 -2.27 -5.59
CA THR A 230 19.68 -1.07 -5.05
C THR A 230 19.36 -0.90 -3.57
N ARG A 231 20.17 -0.09 -2.86
CA ARG A 231 19.93 0.19 -1.44
C ARG A 231 18.56 0.86 -1.21
N LEU A 232 18.10 1.71 -2.13
CA LEU A 232 16.78 2.34 -2.09
C LEU A 232 15.65 1.32 -2.24
N GLN A 233 15.80 0.36 -3.16
CA GLN A 233 14.81 -0.70 -3.37
C GLN A 233 14.72 -1.66 -2.17
N LYS A 234 15.86 -2.01 -1.56
CA LYS A 234 15.92 -2.82 -0.33
C LYS A 234 15.27 -2.10 0.86
N LEU A 235 15.46 -0.78 0.96
CA LEU A 235 14.81 0.03 1.98
C LEU A 235 13.30 0.17 1.74
N ALA A 236 12.88 0.33 0.47
CA ALA A 236 11.47 0.31 0.09
C ALA A 236 10.82 -1.02 0.48
N PHE A 237 11.48 -2.14 0.22
CA PHE A 237 11.04 -3.47 0.63
C PHE A 237 10.92 -3.60 2.15
N ALA A 238 11.91 -3.15 2.91
CA ALA A 238 11.87 -3.15 4.38
C ALA A 238 10.70 -2.31 4.94
N VAL A 239 10.41 -1.15 4.34
CA VAL A 239 9.24 -0.34 4.72
C VAL A 239 7.95 -1.08 4.39
N ASP A 240 7.89 -1.73 3.23
CA ASP A 240 6.69 -2.47 2.82
C ASP A 240 6.42 -3.68 3.73
N GLN A 241 7.46 -4.43 4.13
CA GLN A 241 7.33 -5.50 5.12
C GLN A 241 6.73 -5.01 6.44
N ALA A 242 7.13 -3.83 6.93
CA ALA A 242 6.54 -3.24 8.12
C ALA A 242 5.04 -2.95 7.94
N ARG A 243 4.65 -2.49 6.75
CA ARG A 243 3.25 -2.21 6.39
C ARG A 243 2.44 -3.49 6.27
N GLN A 244 2.94 -4.49 5.54
CA GLN A 244 2.30 -5.79 5.37
C GLN A 244 2.06 -6.48 6.71
N ALA A 245 3.09 -6.55 7.56
CA ALA A 245 2.98 -7.15 8.89
C ALA A 245 1.93 -6.44 9.76
N ARG A 246 1.85 -5.10 9.68
CA ARG A 246 0.81 -4.35 10.38
C ARG A 246 -0.58 -4.66 9.82
N PHE A 247 -0.72 -4.64 8.51
CA PHE A 247 -1.97 -4.86 7.81
C PHE A 247 -2.53 -6.25 8.11
N GLN A 248 -1.69 -7.28 7.99
CA GLN A 248 -2.03 -8.65 8.33
C GLN A 248 -2.52 -8.76 9.78
N LYS A 249 -1.77 -8.20 10.73
CA LYS A 249 -2.19 -8.18 12.14
C LYS A 249 -3.55 -7.50 12.34
N GLN A 250 -3.85 -6.43 11.61
CA GLN A 250 -5.17 -5.78 11.69
C GLN A 250 -6.27 -6.66 11.11
N LEU A 251 -6.02 -7.31 9.98
CA LEU A 251 -6.98 -8.21 9.35
C LEU A 251 -7.30 -9.40 10.26
N GLU A 252 -6.27 -10.03 10.83
CA GLU A 252 -6.44 -11.12 11.80
C GLU A 252 -7.28 -10.67 13.01
N ASN A 253 -6.97 -9.51 13.57
CA ASN A 253 -7.71 -8.97 14.71
C ASN A 253 -9.19 -8.74 14.37
N LEU A 254 -9.48 -8.27 13.15
CA LEU A 254 -10.85 -8.07 12.70
C LEU A 254 -11.56 -9.40 12.43
N LEU A 255 -10.90 -10.38 11.79
CA LEU A 255 -11.49 -11.70 11.48
C LEU A 255 -11.80 -12.51 12.74
N ASN A 256 -11.03 -12.30 13.80
CA ASN A 256 -11.30 -12.91 15.11
C ASN A 256 -12.51 -12.26 15.84
N ARG A 257 -12.97 -11.08 15.41
CA ARG A 257 -14.05 -10.33 16.07
C ARG A 257 -15.33 -10.24 15.26
N PHE A 258 -15.21 -10.33 13.94
CA PHE A 258 -16.29 -10.12 13.00
C PHE A 258 -16.31 -11.24 11.96
N ASP A 259 -17.50 -11.52 11.45
CA ASP A 259 -17.74 -12.57 10.47
C ASP A 259 -17.79 -12.02 9.05
N ARG A 260 -18.06 -10.72 8.88
CA ARG A 260 -18.11 -10.08 7.55
C ARG A 260 -17.18 -8.89 7.51
N LEU A 261 -16.16 -8.97 6.68
CA LEU A 261 -15.13 -7.95 6.57
C LEU A 261 -14.88 -7.53 5.14
N ARG A 262 -14.51 -6.27 5.01
CA ARG A 262 -14.03 -5.74 3.74
C ARG A 262 -12.58 -5.26 3.88
N ARG A 263 -11.74 -5.63 2.94
CA ARG A 263 -10.34 -5.20 2.80
C ARG A 263 -10.16 -4.37 1.52
N LEU A 264 -9.40 -3.29 1.61
CA LEU A 264 -8.81 -2.58 0.48
C LEU A 264 -7.29 -2.83 0.43
N PRO A 265 -6.63 -2.77 -0.73
CA PRO A 265 -5.27 -3.23 -0.92
C PRO A 265 -4.24 -2.15 -0.63
N PRO A 266 -2.95 -2.51 -0.73
CA PRO A 266 -1.88 -1.58 -1.08
C PRO A 266 -2.05 -0.92 -2.46
N VAL A 267 -1.69 0.37 -2.59
CA VAL A 267 -1.67 1.10 -3.87
C VAL A 267 -0.76 0.42 -4.90
N PRO A 268 -1.31 -0.12 -6.02
CA PRO A 268 -0.51 -0.51 -7.16
C PRO A 268 -0.08 0.74 -7.91
N ARG A 269 1.22 1.03 -7.98
CA ARG A 269 1.72 2.04 -8.90
C ARG A 269 1.95 1.38 -10.25
N THR A 270 0.96 1.45 -11.13
CA THR A 270 1.18 1.15 -12.55
C THR A 270 2.23 2.11 -13.11
N PRO A 271 3.29 1.61 -13.78
CA PRO A 271 4.11 2.46 -14.63
C PRO A 271 3.20 3.00 -15.75
N ASP A 272 3.01 4.31 -15.81
CA ASP A 272 2.20 4.90 -16.87
C ASP A 272 2.93 4.72 -18.21
N ALA A 273 2.27 4.06 -19.16
CA ALA A 273 2.79 3.77 -20.51
C ALA A 273 2.81 5.01 -21.43
N ARG A 274 2.78 6.22 -20.86
CA ARG A 274 2.77 7.50 -21.59
C ARG A 274 4.06 8.27 -21.36
N GLY A 275 5.14 7.77 -21.96
CA GLY A 275 6.29 8.61 -22.32
C GLY A 275 6.02 9.29 -23.67
N PRO A 276 6.45 10.55 -23.88
CA PRO A 276 6.37 11.17 -25.20
C PRO A 276 7.25 10.38 -26.18
N ALA A 277 6.73 10.12 -27.38
CA ALA A 277 7.48 9.54 -28.49
C ALA A 277 8.56 10.52 -28.94
N GLY A 278 9.72 10.51 -28.27
CA GLY A 278 10.93 11.21 -28.68
C GLY A 278 11.96 10.19 -29.15
N LEU A 279 12.20 10.14 -30.46
CA LEU A 279 13.31 9.41 -31.07
C LEU A 279 14.63 9.89 -30.47
N ILE A 280 15.31 9.04 -29.70
CA ILE A 280 16.75 9.16 -29.41
C ILE A 280 17.40 7.87 -29.90
N HIS A 281 18.20 7.99 -30.95
CA HIS A 281 19.04 6.91 -31.47
C HIS A 281 20.14 6.52 -30.47
N GLY A 282 20.32 5.21 -30.29
CA GLY A 282 21.62 4.63 -29.91
C GLY A 282 21.88 4.43 -28.41
N ARG A 283 21.15 3.52 -27.75
CA ARG A 283 21.63 2.78 -26.58
C ARG A 283 21.14 1.32 -26.63
N PRO A 284 21.91 0.34 -26.14
CA PRO A 284 21.54 -1.06 -26.23
C PRO A 284 20.24 -1.34 -25.48
N ALA A 285 19.40 -2.19 -26.07
CA ALA A 285 18.13 -2.61 -25.50
C ALA A 285 18.37 -3.24 -24.12
N PHE A 286 17.94 -2.54 -23.06
CA PHE A 286 17.75 -3.18 -21.76
C PHE A 286 16.59 -4.18 -21.91
N PRO A 287 16.70 -5.41 -21.37
CA PRO A 287 15.59 -6.34 -21.36
C PRO A 287 14.41 -5.70 -20.62
N PRO A 288 13.15 -6.05 -20.94
CA PRO A 288 11.99 -5.56 -20.22
C PRO A 288 12.08 -6.02 -18.75
N ARG A 289 12.62 -5.17 -17.87
CA ARG A 289 12.64 -5.41 -16.43
C ARG A 289 11.21 -5.23 -15.92
N ARG A 290 10.53 -6.38 -15.77
CA ARG A 290 9.24 -6.51 -15.10
C ARG A 290 9.35 -5.95 -13.68
N GLN A 291 8.58 -4.91 -13.40
CA GLN A 291 8.37 -4.40 -12.05
C GLN A 291 6.90 -4.06 -11.87
N LEU A 292 6.20 -4.96 -11.20
CA LEU A 292 4.99 -4.67 -10.44
C LEU A 292 5.05 -5.57 -9.21
N ASN A 293 5.63 -5.05 -8.13
CA ASN A 293 5.55 -5.70 -6.83
C ASN A 293 4.17 -5.40 -6.25
N LEU A 294 3.19 -6.14 -6.75
CA LEU A 294 1.76 -5.92 -6.54
C LEU A 294 1.18 -7.00 -5.61
N LEU A 295 1.97 -8.02 -5.24
CA LEU A 295 1.44 -9.38 -5.15
C LEU A 295 2.21 -10.36 -4.24
N GLN A 296 3.00 -9.92 -3.25
CA GLN A 296 3.35 -10.84 -2.16
C GLN A 296 2.24 -10.98 -1.08
N ASP A 297 1.08 -10.31 -1.18
CA ASP A 297 0.13 -10.24 -0.04
C ASP A 297 -1.39 -10.26 -0.35
N VAL A 298 -1.79 -10.72 -1.54
CA VAL A 298 -3.22 -10.98 -1.78
C VAL A 298 -3.53 -12.42 -1.37
N LEU A 299 -3.84 -12.56 -0.07
CA LEU A 299 -4.28 -13.78 0.61
C LEU A 299 -5.24 -14.64 -0.22
N PRO A 300 -4.91 -15.90 -0.55
CA PRO A 300 -5.94 -16.88 -0.87
C PRO A 300 -6.45 -17.49 0.43
N PHE A 301 -7.77 -17.49 0.57
CA PHE A 301 -8.44 -18.20 1.64
C PHE A 301 -8.89 -19.57 1.12
N LEU A 302 -8.68 -20.59 1.96
CA LEU A 302 -9.24 -21.94 1.90
C LEU A 302 -8.65 -22.89 0.85
N SER A 303 -7.68 -23.67 1.29
CA SER A 303 -7.74 -25.14 1.22
C SER A 303 -6.58 -25.74 2.03
N GLY A 304 -6.90 -26.54 3.04
CA GLY A 304 -5.89 -27.36 3.74
C GLY A 304 -5.56 -28.62 2.94
N PRO A 305 -4.36 -29.22 3.12
CA PRO A 305 -3.96 -30.40 2.36
C PRO A 305 -4.86 -31.61 2.70
N PRO A 306 -5.07 -32.54 1.74
CA PRO A 306 -5.58 -33.86 2.08
C PRO A 306 -4.53 -34.57 2.93
N GLY A 307 -4.91 -34.99 4.13
CA GLY A 307 -4.04 -35.78 4.99
C GLY A 307 -3.68 -37.10 4.31
N ALA A 308 -2.40 -37.45 4.40
CA ALA A 308 -1.96 -38.81 4.62
C ALA A 308 -1.62 -38.93 6.11
#